data_AF-A0A0M0K9X4-F1
#
_entry.id   AF-A0A0M0K9X4-F1
#
_cell.length_a   1.000
_cell.length_b   1.000
_cell.length_c   1.000
_cell.angle_alpha   90.00
_cell.angle_beta   90.00
_cell.angle_gamma   90.00
#
_symmetry.space_group_name_H-M   'P 1'
#
loop_
_entity.id
_entity.type
_entity.pdbx_description
1 polymer ?
#
loop_
_entity_poly.entity_id
_entity_poly.type
_entity_poly.pdbx_seq_one_letter_code
_entity_poly.pdbx_strand_id
1 'polypeptide(L)'
;MVPIEPPTTDMFELRVIVWDAIDVQARDESFFGGDAEFFWRMVWPMALPEKSPRLFIQLWDADILSSNDAIGEAQLTLKTICELALRRGGGVKRENVLVQTTHPNYMGNQGTVRLTIELIPRYEAIQRPVGQGRDPPNQHPFLPNPVRPSFFDGLGIDFNLFNPFFFFKKYAMCCGVCCVVLVVVVVIVLLNSM
;
A
#
# COMPACT_ATOMS: atom_id res chain seq x y z
N MET A 1 17.08 -51.42 16.56
CA MET A 1 17.03 -50.01 16.15
C MET A 1 15.68 -49.77 15.51
N VAL A 2 14.88 -48.85 16.03
CA VAL A 2 13.63 -48.44 15.35
C VAL A 2 14.05 -47.63 14.12
N PRO A 3 13.59 -47.97 12.90
CA PRO A 3 13.86 -47.16 11.73
C PRO A 3 13.25 -45.77 11.95
N ILE A 4 14.10 -44.74 11.91
CA ILE A 4 13.64 -43.35 12.01
C ILE A 4 13.39 -42.90 10.58
N GLU A 5 12.14 -43.00 10.13
CA GLU A 5 11.75 -42.42 8.84
C GLU A 5 11.81 -40.88 8.94
N PRO A 6 12.26 -40.18 7.89
CA PRO A 6 12.23 -38.73 7.89
C PRO A 6 10.79 -38.24 8.08
N PRO A 7 10.57 -37.15 8.83
CA PRO A 7 9.23 -36.63 9.05
C PRO A 7 8.58 -36.26 7.71
N THR A 8 7.36 -36.73 7.49
CA THR A 8 6.56 -36.40 6.31
C THR A 8 6.43 -34.89 6.18
N THR A 9 6.69 -34.38 4.98
CA THR A 9 6.65 -32.94 4.71
C THR A 9 5.29 -32.56 4.11
N ASP A 10 4.56 -31.71 4.81
CA ASP A 10 3.28 -31.19 4.36
C ASP A 10 3.45 -29.77 3.79
N MET A 11 2.77 -29.51 2.66
CA MET A 11 2.79 -28.21 2.01
C MET A 11 1.71 -27.29 2.56
N PHE A 12 2.12 -26.11 3.00
CA PHE A 12 1.30 -25.03 3.49
C PHE A 12 1.51 -23.77 2.64
N GLU A 13 0.61 -22.80 2.81
CA GLU A 13 0.71 -21.45 2.26
C GLU A 13 0.70 -20.47 3.44
N LEU A 14 1.77 -19.69 3.54
CA LEU A 14 1.90 -18.58 4.48
C LEU A 14 1.40 -17.31 3.81
N ARG A 15 0.39 -16.68 4.43
CA ARG A 15 -0.17 -15.41 4.03
C ARG A 15 0.12 -14.39 5.13
N VAL A 16 0.79 -13.31 4.76
CA VAL A 16 1.06 -12.19 5.67
C VAL A 16 0.44 -10.95 5.08
N ILE A 17 -0.44 -10.29 5.83
CA ILE A 17 -1.00 -9.00 5.46
C ILE A 17 -0.37 -7.96 6.37
N VAL A 18 0.26 -6.95 5.77
CA VAL A 18 0.73 -5.75 6.46
C VAL A 18 -0.34 -4.69 6.29
N TRP A 19 -0.92 -4.25 7.40
CA TRP A 19 -2.03 -3.29 7.41
C TRP A 19 -1.48 -1.87 7.42
N ASP A 20 -0.74 -1.55 8.47
CA ASP A 20 -0.14 -0.24 8.70
C ASP A 20 1.14 -0.33 9.54
N ALA A 21 1.86 0.79 9.59
CA ALA A 21 2.86 1.08 10.59
C ALA A 21 2.45 2.34 11.34
N ILE A 22 2.53 2.29 12.68
CA ILE A 22 2.18 3.41 13.56
C ILE A 22 3.39 3.81 14.42
N ASP A 23 3.34 5.00 14.99
CA ASP A 23 4.40 5.55 15.86
C ASP A 23 5.78 5.57 15.20
N VAL A 24 5.82 5.74 13.87
CA VAL A 24 7.05 5.71 13.09
C VAL A 24 7.88 6.96 13.37
N GLN A 25 9.11 6.76 13.83
CA GLN A 25 10.04 7.85 14.09
C GLN A 25 10.66 8.29 12.76
N ALA A 26 10.12 9.35 12.16
CA ALA A 26 10.69 9.97 10.96
C ALA A 26 12.05 10.60 11.29
N ARG A 27 12.99 10.52 10.33
CA ARG A 27 14.38 10.96 10.51
C ARG A 27 14.56 12.46 10.36
N ASP A 28 13.65 13.13 9.65
CA ASP A 28 13.72 14.56 9.38
C ASP A 28 12.76 15.36 10.28
N GLU A 29 13.29 16.39 10.96
CA GLU A 29 12.54 17.29 11.86
C GLU A 29 11.41 18.08 11.18
N SER A 30 11.27 17.98 9.86
CA SER A 30 10.37 18.82 9.06
C SER A 30 9.03 18.16 8.71
N PHE A 31 8.85 16.86 8.94
CA PHE A 31 7.55 16.21 8.85
C PHE A 31 7.37 15.26 10.02
N PHE A 32 6.31 15.53 10.80
CA PHE A 32 5.87 14.72 11.93
C PHE A 32 6.01 13.22 11.63
N GLY A 33 6.57 12.46 12.58
CA GLY A 33 6.41 11.01 12.62
C GLY A 33 4.96 10.66 12.32
N GLY A 34 4.75 9.73 11.40
CA GLY A 34 3.46 9.54 10.76
C GLY A 34 3.09 8.07 10.64
N ASP A 35 1.79 7.82 10.71
CA ASP A 35 1.23 6.50 10.44
C ASP A 35 1.23 6.25 8.93
N ALA A 36 1.54 5.03 8.52
CA ALA A 36 1.59 4.62 7.13
C ALA A 36 0.64 3.44 6.89
N GLU A 37 -0.29 3.58 5.96
CA GLU A 37 -1.17 2.49 5.53
C GLU A 37 -0.58 1.75 4.32
N PHE A 38 -0.56 0.42 4.37
CA PHE A 38 -0.03 -0.44 3.31
C PHE A 38 -1.10 -1.27 2.62
N PHE A 39 -1.99 -1.90 3.39
CA PHE A 39 -2.98 -2.87 2.91
C PHE A 39 -2.39 -3.86 1.90
N TRP A 40 -1.26 -4.46 2.24
CA TRP A 40 -0.46 -5.27 1.32
C TRP A 40 -0.34 -6.72 1.79
N ARG A 41 -0.61 -7.67 0.87
CA ARG A 41 -0.52 -9.10 1.12
C ARG A 41 0.74 -9.69 0.52
N MET A 42 1.36 -10.60 1.25
CA MET A 42 2.46 -11.42 0.77
C MET A 42 2.08 -12.88 0.96
N VAL A 43 2.31 -13.69 -0.06
CA VAL A 43 1.93 -15.11 -0.10
C VAL A 43 3.15 -15.94 -0.45
N TRP A 44 3.45 -16.96 0.37
CA TRP A 44 4.59 -17.84 0.14
C TRP A 44 4.20 -19.31 0.35
N PRO A 45 4.66 -20.23 -0.52
CA PRO A 45 4.60 -21.65 -0.22
C PRO A 45 5.57 -21.99 0.91
N MET A 46 5.16 -22.85 1.83
CA MET A 46 5.95 -23.24 2.99
C MET A 46 5.84 -24.75 3.22
N ALA A 47 6.98 -25.43 3.32
CA ALA A 47 7.05 -26.84 3.69
C ALA A 47 7.19 -26.97 5.20
N LEU A 48 6.40 -27.84 5.84
CA LEU A 48 6.48 -28.12 7.28
C LEU A 48 6.76 -29.61 7.52
N PRO A 49 7.51 -29.98 8.58
CA PRO A 49 8.07 -29.10 9.62
C PRO A 49 9.31 -28.32 9.17
N GLU A 50 9.33 -27.02 9.44
CA GLU A 50 10.48 -26.14 9.21
C GLU A 50 11.26 -25.94 10.53
N LYS A 51 12.60 -26.01 10.48
CA LYS A 51 13.44 -25.97 11.69
C LYS A 51 13.50 -24.58 12.32
N SER A 52 13.57 -23.55 11.49
CA SER A 52 13.74 -22.17 11.97
C SER A 52 12.91 -21.18 11.15
N PRO A 53 11.57 -21.23 11.22
CA PRO A 53 10.73 -20.35 10.44
C PRO A 53 10.72 -18.96 11.06
N ARG A 54 11.33 -17.99 10.38
CA ARG A 54 11.44 -16.59 10.84
C ARG A 54 10.95 -15.65 9.74
N LEU A 55 10.17 -14.66 10.13
CA LEU A 55 9.78 -13.54 9.28
C LEU A 55 10.63 -12.33 9.69
N PHE A 56 11.38 -11.78 8.74
CA PHE A 56 12.16 -10.57 8.94
C PHE A 56 11.47 -9.41 8.24
N ILE A 57 11.34 -8.28 8.94
CA ILE A 57 10.58 -7.11 8.51
C ILE A 57 11.50 -5.90 8.63
N GLN A 58 11.51 -5.06 7.60
CA GLN A 58 12.23 -3.79 7.60
C GLN A 58 11.29 -2.67 7.15
N LEU A 59 11.33 -1.56 7.87
CA LEU A 59 10.68 -0.29 7.53
C LEU A 59 11.71 0.63 6.89
N TRP A 60 11.32 1.26 5.79
CA TRP A 60 12.15 2.15 5.00
C TRP A 60 11.40 3.44 4.76
N ASP A 61 12.13 4.55 4.77
CA ASP A 61 11.63 5.81 4.26
C ASP A 61 11.68 5.81 2.73
N ALA A 62 10.61 6.31 2.11
CA ALA A 62 10.42 6.30 0.66
C ALA A 62 10.64 7.71 0.11
N ASP A 63 11.91 8.10 0.04
CA ASP A 63 12.29 9.39 -0.50
C ASP A 63 12.35 9.39 -2.03
N ILE A 64 11.85 10.48 -2.62
CA ILE A 64 11.85 10.66 -4.09
C ILE A 64 13.20 11.20 -4.59
N LEU A 65 13.97 11.91 -3.74
CA LEU A 65 15.18 12.65 -4.15
C LEU A 65 16.43 12.42 -3.27
N SER A 66 16.32 11.73 -2.13
CA SER A 66 17.43 11.36 -1.23
C SER A 66 17.69 9.85 -1.22
N SER A 67 18.74 9.42 -0.51
CA SER A 67 19.04 8.01 -0.29
C SER A 67 17.97 7.38 0.60
N ASN A 68 17.41 6.22 0.20
CA ASN A 68 16.46 5.50 1.04
C ASN A 68 17.10 5.10 2.37
N ASP A 69 16.42 5.44 3.45
CA ASP A 69 16.95 5.37 4.80
C ASP A 69 16.15 4.35 5.63
N ALA A 70 16.83 3.31 6.15
CA ALA A 70 16.18 2.18 6.79
C ALA A 70 15.69 2.51 8.22
N ILE A 71 14.45 2.94 8.39
CA ILE A 71 13.89 3.39 9.68
C ILE A 71 14.08 2.39 10.82
N GLY A 72 13.74 1.11 10.60
CA GLY A 72 13.82 0.10 11.65
C GLY A 72 13.59 -1.32 11.13
N GLU A 73 13.98 -2.31 11.93
CA GLU A 73 13.87 -3.72 11.61
C GLU A 73 13.30 -4.53 12.77
N ALA A 74 12.67 -5.66 12.44
CA ALA A 74 12.13 -6.61 13.41
C ALA A 74 12.22 -8.05 12.89
N GLN A 75 12.36 -8.99 13.82
CA GLN A 75 12.36 -10.41 13.51
C GLN A 75 11.29 -11.14 14.33
N LEU A 76 10.36 -11.80 13.65
CA LEU A 76 9.30 -12.59 14.26
C LEU A 76 9.55 -14.08 14.07
N THR A 77 9.38 -14.86 15.14
CA THR A 77 9.38 -16.32 15.06
C THR A 77 8.01 -16.86 14.66
N LEU A 78 7.97 -17.71 13.64
CA LEU A 78 6.75 -18.39 13.20
C LEU A 78 6.63 -19.79 13.83
N LYS A 79 7.55 -20.17 14.71
CA LYS A 79 7.60 -21.53 15.29
C LYS A 79 6.28 -21.93 15.92
N THR A 80 5.69 -21.07 16.77
CA THR A 80 4.43 -21.38 17.46
C THR A 80 3.27 -21.56 16.49
N ILE A 81 3.17 -20.76 15.43
CA ILE A 81 2.08 -20.91 14.46
C ILE A 81 2.25 -22.18 13.61
N CYS A 82 3.49 -22.52 13.24
CA CYS A 82 3.82 -23.75 12.50
C CYS A 82 3.53 -24.99 13.34
N GLU A 83 3.96 -25.01 14.60
CA GLU A 83 3.69 -26.13 15.53
C GLU A 83 2.19 -26.31 15.77
N LEU A 84 1.43 -25.21 15.89
CA LEU A 84 -0.03 -25.28 16.04
C LEU A 84 -0.70 -25.79 14.78
N ALA A 85 -0.24 -25.40 13.59
CA ALA A 85 -0.78 -25.86 12.31
C ALA A 85 -0.55 -27.38 12.13
N LEU A 86 0.66 -27.86 12.44
CA LEU A 86 0.98 -29.29 12.42
C LEU A 86 0.17 -30.10 13.43
N ARG A 87 0.01 -29.59 14.66
CA ARG A 87 -0.78 -30.27 15.71
C ARG A 87 -2.26 -30.34 15.38
N ARG A 88 -2.81 -29.31 14.73
CA ARG A 88 -4.23 -29.24 14.36
C ARG A 88 -4.54 -29.93 13.02
N GLY A 89 -3.56 -30.10 12.15
CA GLY A 89 -3.77 -30.57 10.78
C GLY A 89 -4.57 -29.59 9.92
N GLY A 90 -4.60 -28.31 10.28
CA GLY A 90 -5.47 -27.30 9.67
C GLY A 90 -4.91 -25.89 9.73
N GLY A 91 -5.64 -24.94 9.14
CA GLY A 91 -5.24 -23.54 9.09
C GLY A 91 -5.17 -22.86 10.46
N VAL A 92 -4.19 -21.99 10.64
CA VAL A 92 -4.02 -21.15 11.84
C VAL A 92 -3.88 -19.70 11.44
N LYS A 93 -4.68 -18.82 12.05
CA LYS A 93 -4.66 -17.38 11.81
C LYS A 93 -4.36 -16.62 13.09
N ARG A 94 -3.53 -15.58 12.99
CA ARG A 94 -3.27 -14.58 14.03
C ARG A 94 -3.48 -13.20 13.46
N GLU A 95 -4.53 -12.54 13.93
CA GLU A 95 -4.88 -11.16 13.54
C GLU A 95 -4.28 -10.17 14.55
N ASN A 96 -4.09 -8.92 14.10
CA ASN A 96 -3.60 -7.82 14.95
C ASN A 96 -2.29 -8.11 15.69
N VAL A 97 -1.35 -8.78 15.01
CA VAL A 97 0.00 -8.96 15.55
C VAL A 97 0.72 -7.62 15.42
N LEU A 98 1.07 -7.03 16.57
CA LEU A 98 1.86 -5.80 16.64
C LEU A 98 3.34 -6.16 16.75
N VAL A 99 4.15 -5.65 15.85
CA VAL A 99 5.60 -5.90 15.80
C VAL A 99 6.33 -4.58 15.91
N GLN A 100 6.99 -4.38 17.06
CA GLN A 100 7.85 -3.22 17.28
C GLN A 100 9.16 -3.38 16.51
N THR A 101 9.60 -2.30 15.87
CA THR A 101 10.84 -2.25 15.10
C THR A 101 11.92 -1.47 15.86
N THR A 102 13.17 -1.86 15.66
CA THR A 102 14.33 -1.25 16.32
C THR A 102 15.40 -0.94 15.29
N HIS A 103 16.28 0.01 15.57
CA HIS A 103 17.40 0.34 14.67
C HIS A 103 18.73 0.31 15.43
N PRO A 104 19.82 -0.21 14.84
CA PRO A 104 21.11 -0.31 15.53
C PRO A 104 21.67 1.04 16.00
N ASN A 105 21.43 2.12 15.24
CA ASN A 105 21.96 3.45 15.55
C ASN A 105 21.04 4.30 16.46
N TYR A 106 19.80 3.88 16.73
CA TYR A 106 18.82 4.68 17.47
C TYR A 106 18.21 3.88 18.61
N MET A 107 18.08 4.51 19.77
CA MET A 107 17.51 3.85 20.94
C MET A 107 15.98 3.86 20.88
N GLY A 108 15.38 2.76 21.32
CA GLY A 108 13.92 2.63 21.46
C GLY A 108 13.21 2.13 20.21
N ASN A 109 11.88 2.06 20.31
CA ASN A 109 11.00 1.63 19.23
C ASN A 109 11.03 2.67 18.11
N GLN A 110 11.32 2.24 16.88
CA GLN A 110 11.35 3.10 15.69
C GLN A 110 10.01 3.12 14.94
N GLY A 111 9.09 2.23 15.30
CA GLY A 111 7.76 2.12 14.70
C GLY A 111 7.16 0.75 14.96
N THR A 112 5.84 0.68 14.99
CA THR A 112 5.09 -0.56 15.24
C THR A 112 4.34 -0.99 13.99
N VAL A 113 4.67 -2.15 13.44
CA VAL A 113 3.98 -2.73 12.27
C VAL A 113 2.82 -3.60 12.73
N ARG A 114 1.62 -3.34 12.21
CA ARG A 114 0.46 -4.20 12.44
C ARG A 114 0.30 -5.17 11.29
N LEU A 115 0.28 -6.46 11.62
CA LEU A 115 0.20 -7.52 10.63
C LEU A 115 -0.80 -8.62 11.02
N THR A 116 -1.24 -9.35 10.01
CA THR A 116 -2.03 -10.58 10.16
C THR A 116 -1.28 -11.71 9.50
N ILE A 117 -1.11 -12.82 10.20
CA ILE A 117 -0.42 -14.02 9.71
C ILE A 117 -1.43 -15.15 9.65
N GLU A 118 -1.60 -15.74 8.48
CA GLU A 118 -2.42 -16.91 8.27
C GLU A 118 -1.54 -18.00 7.64
N LEU A 119 -1.54 -19.19 8.22
CA LEU A 119 -0.84 -20.34 7.69
C LEU A 119 -1.89 -21.42 7.43
N ILE A 120 -2.08 -21.79 6.17
CA ILE A 120 -3.11 -22.76 5.77
C ILE A 120 -2.52 -23.93 4.99
N PRO A 121 -3.10 -25.14 5.09
CA PRO A 121 -2.73 -26.24 4.23
C PRO A 121 -2.95 -25.91 2.75
N ARG A 122 -2.13 -26.47 1.86
CA ARG A 122 -2.25 -26.25 0.41
C ARG A 122 -3.64 -26.58 -0.15
N TYR A 123 -4.30 -27.63 0.37
CA TYR A 123 -5.63 -27.99 -0.09
C TYR A 123 -6.67 -26.88 0.20
N GLU A 124 -6.57 -26.21 1.35
CA GLU A 124 -7.44 -25.09 1.73
C GLU A 124 -7.09 -23.84 0.91
N ALA A 125 -5.80 -23.62 0.64
CA ALA A 125 -5.32 -22.50 -0.17
C ALA A 125 -5.90 -22.50 -1.60
N ILE A 126 -6.02 -23.69 -2.21
CA ILE A 126 -6.62 -23.88 -3.53
C ILE A 126 -8.12 -23.52 -3.52
N GLN A 127 -8.82 -23.82 -2.43
CA GLN A 127 -10.24 -23.49 -2.27
C GLN A 127 -10.48 -22.00 -2.01
N ARG A 128 -9.53 -21.33 -1.33
CA ARG A 128 -9.59 -19.90 -0.97
C ARG A 128 -8.45 -19.13 -1.63
N PRO A 129 -8.40 -19.01 -2.98
CA PRO A 129 -7.27 -18.40 -3.66
C PRO A 129 -7.18 -16.91 -3.31
N VAL A 130 -5.95 -16.43 -3.18
CA VAL A 130 -5.61 -15.02 -2.90
C VAL A 130 -4.50 -14.55 -3.83
N GLY A 131 -4.57 -13.28 -4.26
CA GLY A 131 -3.50 -12.64 -5.04
C GLY A 131 -2.37 -12.10 -4.16
N GLN A 132 -1.24 -11.78 -4.80
CA GLN A 132 -0.16 -11.01 -4.16
C GLN A 132 -0.57 -9.54 -4.05
N GLY A 133 -0.19 -8.88 -2.97
CA GLY A 133 -0.52 -7.48 -2.71
C GLY A 133 -2.03 -7.26 -2.72
N ARG A 134 -2.49 -6.50 -3.72
CA ARG A 134 -3.90 -6.15 -3.98
C ARG A 134 -4.42 -6.79 -5.27
N ASP A 135 -3.63 -7.67 -5.90
CA ASP A 135 -3.97 -8.31 -7.16
C ASP A 135 -5.16 -9.28 -6.99
N PRO A 136 -5.98 -9.47 -8.03
CA PRO A 136 -7.05 -10.46 -8.01
C PRO A 136 -6.46 -11.89 -7.93
N PRO A 137 -7.07 -12.80 -7.15
CA PRO A 137 -8.29 -12.62 -6.35
C PRO A 137 -8.00 -11.90 -5.01
N ASN A 138 -8.57 -10.70 -4.87
CA ASN A 138 -8.40 -9.86 -3.68
C ASN A 138 -9.57 -10.09 -2.71
N GLN A 139 -9.56 -11.24 -2.06
CA GLN A 139 -10.62 -11.68 -1.14
C GLN A 139 -10.01 -12.30 0.12
N HIS A 140 -10.81 -12.48 1.16
CA HIS A 140 -10.41 -13.10 2.43
C HIS A 140 -9.17 -12.48 3.12
N PRO A 141 -9.19 -11.19 3.51
CA PRO A 141 -10.20 -10.15 3.28
C PRO A 141 -9.93 -9.35 2.01
N PHE A 142 -10.80 -8.40 1.67
CA PHE A 142 -10.53 -7.43 0.59
C PHE A 142 -9.54 -6.36 1.07
N LEU A 143 -8.56 -5.99 0.24
CA LEU A 143 -7.55 -4.97 0.53
C LEU A 143 -7.75 -3.75 -0.39
N PRO A 144 -8.15 -2.59 0.15
CA PRO A 144 -8.30 -1.37 -0.64
C PRO A 144 -6.94 -0.75 -0.98
N ASN A 145 -6.94 0.22 -1.90
CA ASN A 145 -5.76 1.06 -2.11
C ASN A 145 -5.57 1.99 -0.90
N PRO A 146 -4.34 2.14 -0.37
CA PRO A 146 -4.07 3.09 0.70
C PRO A 146 -4.24 4.52 0.19
N VAL A 147 -4.66 5.42 1.08
CA VAL A 147 -4.71 6.85 0.78
C VAL A 147 -3.29 7.39 0.81
N ARG A 148 -2.81 7.91 -0.33
CA ARG A 148 -1.52 8.60 -0.41
C ARG A 148 -1.77 10.05 -0.84
N PRO A 149 -1.47 11.04 -0.01
CA PRO A 149 -1.50 12.42 -0.47
C PRO A 149 -0.52 12.58 -1.65
N SER A 150 -0.98 13.23 -2.71
CA SER A 150 -0.15 13.61 -3.84
C SER A 150 0.93 14.60 -3.37
N PHE A 151 2.08 14.59 -4.04
CA PHE A 151 3.17 15.55 -3.82
C PHE A 151 2.70 17.01 -3.80
N PHE A 152 1.64 17.32 -4.56
CA PHE A 152 1.08 18.68 -4.66
C PHE A 152 -0.05 18.98 -3.67
N ASP A 153 -0.57 17.96 -2.97
CA ASP A 153 -1.66 18.16 -1.99
C ASP A 153 -1.20 19.02 -0.80
N GLY A 154 0.08 18.94 -0.42
CA GLY A 154 0.69 19.78 0.61
C GLY A 154 1.05 21.21 0.16
N LEU A 155 1.10 21.46 -1.15
CA LEU A 155 1.43 22.78 -1.73
C LEU A 155 0.18 23.61 -2.06
N GLY A 156 -1.02 23.02 -2.00
CA GLY A 156 -2.26 23.70 -2.37
C GLY A 156 -2.35 24.08 -3.86
N ILE A 157 -1.53 23.44 -4.71
CA ILE A 157 -1.47 23.72 -6.15
C ILE A 157 -2.39 22.74 -6.88
N ASP A 158 -3.60 23.19 -7.22
CA ASP A 158 -4.48 22.47 -8.13
C ASP A 158 -4.07 22.72 -9.59
N PHE A 159 -3.60 21.70 -10.29
CA PHE A 159 -3.21 21.81 -11.71
C PHE A 159 -4.39 22.12 -12.65
N ASN A 160 -5.64 22.02 -12.19
CA ASN A 160 -6.77 22.56 -12.94
C ASN A 160 -6.67 24.08 -13.15
N LEU A 161 -5.87 24.78 -12.32
CA LEU A 161 -5.54 26.20 -12.52
C LEU A 161 -4.78 26.47 -13.83
N PHE A 162 -3.98 25.49 -14.28
CA PHE A 162 -3.19 25.58 -15.51
C PHE A 162 -3.86 24.96 -16.72
N ASN A 163 -5.13 24.57 -16.64
CA ASN A 163 -5.85 24.02 -17.80
C ASN A 163 -5.97 25.11 -18.90
N PRO A 164 -5.22 25.01 -20.01
CA PRO A 164 -5.21 26.04 -21.06
C PRO A 164 -6.61 26.21 -21.66
N PHE A 165 -7.42 25.14 -21.63
CA PHE A 165 -8.77 25.09 -22.17
C PHE A 165 -9.69 26.14 -21.54
N PHE A 166 -9.51 26.47 -20.25
CA PHE A 166 -10.29 27.50 -19.57
C PHE A 166 -9.93 28.92 -20.05
N PHE A 167 -8.65 29.17 -20.30
CA PHE A 167 -8.18 30.44 -20.87
C PHE A 167 -8.65 30.61 -22.33
N PHE A 168 -8.53 29.57 -23.15
CA PHE A 168 -8.97 29.61 -24.55
C PHE A 168 -10.49 29.81 -24.69
N LYS A 169 -11.30 29.18 -23.84
CA LYS A 169 -12.77 29.31 -23.90
C LYS A 169 -13.25 30.71 -23.53
N LYS A 170 -12.58 31.38 -22.57
CA LYS A 170 -12.91 32.75 -22.14
C LYS A 170 -12.59 33.79 -23.23
N TYR A 171 -11.44 33.65 -23.91
CA TYR A 171 -11.06 34.53 -25.01
C TYR A 171 -11.88 34.28 -26.30
N ALA A 172 -12.16 33.02 -26.63
CA ALA A 172 -13.01 32.67 -27.78
C ALA A 172 -14.44 33.21 -27.64
N MET A 173 -15.00 33.17 -26.42
CA MET A 173 -16.33 33.72 -26.14
C MET A 173 -16.38 35.25 -26.31
N CYS A 174 -15.32 35.96 -25.92
CA CYS A 174 -15.23 37.42 -26.06
C CYS A 174 -15.11 37.86 -27.53
N CYS A 175 -14.30 37.17 -28.33
CA CYS A 175 -14.18 37.45 -29.77
C CYS A 175 -15.48 37.19 -30.54
N GLY A 176 -16.23 36.15 -30.17
CA GLY A 176 -17.52 35.84 -30.79
C GLY A 176 -18.55 36.97 -30.63
N VAL A 177 -18.65 37.54 -29.43
CA VAL A 177 -19.58 38.65 -29.14
C VAL A 177 -19.20 39.91 -29.92
N CYS A 178 -17.91 40.27 -29.97
CA CYS A 178 -17.45 41.44 -30.73
C CYS A 178 -17.77 41.34 -32.23
N CYS A 179 -17.59 40.15 -32.83
CA CYS A 179 -17.92 39.93 -34.23
C CYS A 179 -19.42 40.09 -34.51
N VAL A 180 -20.29 39.56 -33.64
CA VAL A 180 -21.75 39.71 -33.78
C VAL A 180 -22.16 41.18 -33.66
N VAL A 181 -21.61 41.92 -32.70
CA VAL A 181 -21.90 43.36 -32.54
C VAL A 181 -21.47 44.14 -33.79
N LEU A 182 -20.28 43.86 -34.33
CA LEU A 182 -19.80 44.50 -35.56
C LEU A 182 -20.72 44.22 -36.75
N VAL A 183 -21.14 42.97 -36.94
CA VAL A 183 -22.07 42.60 -38.02
C VAL A 183 -23.40 43.32 -37.86
N VAL A 184 -23.95 43.38 -36.65
CA VAL A 184 -25.20 44.11 -36.36
C VAL A 184 -25.07 45.59 -36.68
N VAL A 185 -23.96 46.22 -36.28
CA VAL A 185 -23.70 47.64 -36.57
C VAL A 185 -23.60 47.89 -38.09
N VAL A 186 -22.89 47.03 -38.83
CA VAL A 186 -22.77 47.13 -40.29
C VAL A 186 -24.14 46.99 -40.97
N VAL A 187 -24.96 46.03 -40.53
CA VAL A 187 -26.32 45.84 -41.07
C VAL A 187 -27.19 47.08 -40.81
N ILE A 188 -27.14 47.66 -39.61
CA ILE A 188 -27.89 48.89 -39.28
C ILE A 188 -27.44 50.06 -40.16
N VAL A 189 -26.13 50.24 -40.36
CA VAL A 189 -25.60 51.30 -41.22
C VAL A 189 -26.07 51.11 -42.67
N LEU A 190 -26.01 49.88 -43.18
CA LEU A 190 -26.47 49.57 -44.54
C LEU A 190 -27.96 49.84 -44.73
N LEU A 191 -28.80 49.42 -43.77
CA LEU A 191 -30.24 49.67 -43.79
C LEU A 191 -30.62 51.16 -43.70
N ASN A 192 -29.80 51.98 -43.04
CA ASN A 192 -30.01 53.43 -42.97
C ASN A 192 -29.41 54.19 -44.17
N SER A 193 -28.64 53.51 -45.02
CA SER A 193 -28.01 54.08 -46.23
C SER A 193 -28.75 53.73 -47.53
N MET A 194 -29.79 52.89 -47.44
CA MET A 194 -30.75 52.60 -48.52
C MET A 194 -32.01 53.44 -48.35
#